data_AF-A0A6G2UWM1-F1
#
_entry.id   AF-A0A6G2UWM1-F1
#
_cell.length_a   1.000
_cell.length_b   1.000
_cell.length_c   1.000
_cell.angle_alpha   90.00
_cell.angle_beta   90.00
_cell.angle_gamma   90.00
#
_symmetry.space_group_name_H-M   'P 1'
#
loop_
_entity.id
_entity.type
_entity.pdbx_description
1 polymer ?
#
loop_
_entity_poly.entity_id
_entity_poly.type
_entity_poly.pdbx_seq_one_letter_code
_entity_poly.pdbx_strand_id
1 'polypeptide(L)'
;MGQSNRSVRLLARLWEPHAIVLVHLRDGHGTDGMLDRANKILSGLDKPPLAELRAADQESVPVGVTGKVLKRRLREAYAAAAVHRC
;
A
#
# COMPACT_ATOMS: atom_id res chain seq x y z
N MET A 1 9.78 10.59 -40.43
CA MET A 1 8.57 11.18 -39.80
C MET A 1 7.71 10.04 -39.28
N GLY A 2 7.54 9.74 -38.00
CA GLY A 2 7.71 10.54 -36.79
C GLY A 2 6.33 10.90 -36.22
N GLN A 3 5.97 10.30 -35.06
CA GLN A 3 4.72 10.44 -34.28
C GLN A 3 3.63 9.45 -34.73
N SER A 4 2.96 8.66 -33.88
CA SER A 4 2.59 8.88 -32.49
C SER A 4 2.35 7.53 -31.79
N ASN A 5 3.33 7.05 -31.01
CA ASN A 5 3.17 5.90 -30.10
C ASN A 5 3.49 6.31 -28.64
N ARG A 6 3.31 7.60 -28.32
CA ARG A 6 3.65 8.18 -27.01
C ARG A 6 2.48 8.22 -26.02
N SER A 7 1.23 8.12 -26.50
CA SER A 7 0.06 8.29 -25.62
C SER A 7 -0.30 7.05 -24.79
N VAL A 8 0.03 5.83 -25.24
CA VAL A 8 -0.29 4.59 -24.50
C VAL A 8 0.65 4.37 -23.30
N ARG A 9 1.88 4.91 -23.35
CA ARG A 9 2.82 4.85 -22.22
C ARG A 9 2.48 5.80 -21.07
N LEU A 10 1.71 6.87 -21.32
CA LEU A 10 1.35 7.84 -20.28
C LEU A 10 0.22 7.33 -19.36
N LEU A 11 -0.72 6.54 -19.90
CA LEU A 11 -1.86 6.02 -19.15
C LEU A 11 -1.51 4.82 -18.25
N ALA A 12 -0.51 4.02 -18.61
CA ALA A 12 -0.02 2.92 -17.76
C ALA A 12 0.69 3.40 -16.49
N ARG A 13 1.11 4.68 -16.46
CA ARG A 13 1.83 5.30 -15.34
C ARG A 13 0.91 5.82 -14.23
N LEU A 14 -0.40 5.78 -14.44
CA LEU A 14 -1.38 6.31 -13.47
C LEU A 14 -1.84 5.26 -12.45
N TRP A 15 -1.59 3.97 -12.69
CA TRP A 15 -1.97 2.88 -11.80
C TRP A 15 -0.73 2.10 -11.36
N GLU A 16 0.22 2.76 -10.73
CA GLU A 16 1.18 2.02 -9.91
C GLU A 16 0.41 1.46 -8.71
N PRO A 17 0.36 0.13 -8.50
CA PRO A 17 -0.33 -0.44 -7.36
C PRO A 17 0.45 -0.09 -6.10
N HIS A 18 0.10 1.04 -5.49
CA HIS A 18 0.67 1.41 -4.22
C HIS A 18 0.06 0.53 -3.12
N ALA A 19 0.90 -0.25 -2.47
CA ALA A 19 0.45 -1.11 -1.38
C ALA A 19 0.27 -0.30 -0.09
N ILE A 20 -0.75 -0.64 0.69
CA ILE A 20 -0.94 -0.17 2.06
C ILE A 20 -0.57 -1.31 3.00
N VAL A 21 0.24 -1.02 4.01
CA VAL A 21 0.68 -2.01 5.01
C VAL A 21 0.03 -1.70 6.36
N LEU A 22 -0.53 -2.74 6.98
CA LEU A 22 -1.00 -2.70 8.35
C LEU A 22 0.00 -3.43 9.23
N VAL A 23 0.47 -2.77 10.29
CA VAL A 23 1.39 -3.36 11.26
C VAL A 23 0.74 -3.39 12.64
N HIS A 24 0.93 -4.50 13.35
CA HIS A 24 0.66 -4.57 14.77
C HIS A 24 1.92 -4.11 15.52
N LEU A 25 1.78 -3.14 16.41
CA LEU A 25 2.89 -2.63 17.21
C LEU A 25 2.88 -3.28 18.59
N ARG A 26 4.06 -3.57 19.13
CA ARG A 26 4.18 -3.90 20.55
C ARG A 26 4.02 -2.63 21.38
N ASP A 27 3.68 -2.82 22.66
CA ASP A 27 3.55 -1.71 23.60
C ASP A 27 4.83 -0.86 23.64
N GLY A 28 4.66 0.46 23.66
CA GLY A 28 5.77 1.43 23.61
C GLY A 28 6.42 1.65 22.24
N HIS A 29 5.95 1.01 21.16
CA HIS A 29 6.48 1.22 19.81
C HIS A 29 5.53 2.06 18.93
N GLY A 30 6.12 2.93 18.09
CA GLY A 30 5.41 3.73 17.08
C GLY A 30 5.79 3.37 15.65
N THR A 31 5.08 3.96 14.68
CA THR A 31 5.38 3.83 13.23
C THR A 31 6.33 4.89 12.70
N ASP A 32 6.91 5.73 13.58
CA ASP A 32 7.74 6.86 13.16
C ASP A 32 8.96 6.41 12.32
N GLY A 33 9.11 7.04 11.17
CA GLY A 33 10.12 6.69 10.17
C GLY A 33 10.03 5.26 9.60
N MET A 34 8.98 4.48 9.89
CA MET A 34 8.87 3.09 9.44
C MET A 34 8.54 3.00 7.94
N LEU A 35 7.69 3.89 7.44
CA LEU A 35 7.34 3.96 6.01
C LEU A 35 8.57 4.28 5.14
N ASP A 36 9.37 5.27 5.54
CA ASP A 36 10.59 5.66 4.84
C ASP A 36 11.60 4.50 4.79
N ARG A 37 11.87 3.88 5.95
CA ARG A 37 12.76 2.72 6.04
C ARG A 37 12.27 1.56 5.18
N ALA A 38 10.98 1.25 5.21
CA ALA A 38 10.40 0.19 4.39
C ALA A 38 10.55 0.49 2.89
N ASN A 39 10.26 1.72 2.45
CA ASN A 39 10.41 2.12 1.06
C ASN A 39 11.86 2.14 0.60
N LYS A 40 12.82 2.50 1.46
CA LYS A 40 14.25 2.38 1.17
C LYS A 40 14.67 0.94 0.90
N ILE A 41 14.17 -0.01 1.70
CA ILE A 41 14.43 -1.44 1.50
C ILE A 41 13.78 -1.93 0.20
N LEU A 42 12.51 -1.58 -0.05
CA LEU A 42 11.80 -1.98 -1.27
C LEU A 42 12.46 -1.43 -2.54
N SER A 43 12.95 -0.19 -2.49
CA SER A 43 13.73 0.40 -3.57
C SER A 43 15.01 -0.40 -3.85
N GLY A 44 15.71 -0.86 -2.81
CA GLY A 44 16.87 -1.73 -2.97
C GLY A 44 16.54 -3.13 -3.53
N LEU A 45 15.28 -3.55 -3.49
CA LEU A 45 14.78 -4.83 -3.99
C LEU A 45 14.02 -4.71 -5.33
N ASP A 46 14.06 -3.53 -5.96
CA ASP A 46 13.29 -3.21 -7.18
C ASP A 46 11.78 -3.52 -7.03
N LYS A 47 11.23 -3.23 -5.85
CA LYS A 47 9.81 -3.41 -5.54
C LYS A 47 9.07 -2.08 -5.55
N PRO A 48 7.78 -2.06 -5.93
CA PRO A 48 6.94 -0.87 -5.86
C PRO A 48 6.91 -0.28 -4.45
N PRO A 49 6.86 1.05 -4.30
CA PRO A 49 6.79 1.69 -3.00
C PRO A 49 5.43 1.48 -2.35
N LEU A 50 5.43 1.47 -1.02
CA LEU A 50 4.21 1.55 -0.22
C LEU A 50 3.63 2.96 -0.31
N ALA A 51 2.32 3.07 -0.50
CA ALA A 51 1.61 4.34 -0.35
C ALA A 51 1.60 4.77 1.11
N GLU A 52 1.35 3.81 2.01
CA GLU A 52 0.99 4.10 3.38
C GLU A 52 1.31 2.91 4.30
N LEU A 53 1.65 3.24 5.54
CA LEU A 53 1.84 2.29 6.62
C LEU A 53 1.05 2.77 7.83
N ARG A 54 0.18 1.90 8.36
CA ARG A 54 -0.66 2.20 9.53
C ARG A 54 -0.45 1.19 10.64
N ALA A 55 -0.45 1.68 11.87
CA ALA A 55 -0.68 0.83 13.03
C ALA A 55 -2.13 0.32 12.99
N ALA A 56 -2.32 -0.96 13.27
CA ALA A 56 -3.65 -1.54 13.40
C ALA A 56 -3.66 -2.52 14.57
N ASP A 57 -4.66 -2.38 15.44
CA ASP A 57 -4.98 -3.38 16.44
C ASP A 57 -5.35 -4.70 15.78
N GLN A 58 -4.97 -5.81 16.42
CA GLN A 58 -5.25 -7.15 15.90
C GLN A 58 -6.75 -7.36 15.67
N GLU A 59 -7.58 -6.84 16.58
CA GLU A 59 -9.04 -6.95 16.54
C GLU A 59 -9.66 -6.15 15.39
N SER A 60 -8.95 -5.13 14.90
CA SER A 60 -9.40 -4.30 13.77
C SER A 60 -9.13 -4.93 12.41
N VAL A 61 -8.29 -5.97 12.34
CA VAL A 61 -7.99 -6.68 11.09
C VAL A 61 -9.08 -7.74 10.86
N PRO A 62 -9.89 -7.61 9.79
CA PRO A 62 -10.98 -8.54 9.56
C PRO A 62 -10.42 -9.93 9.24
N VAL A 63 -10.70 -10.89 10.13
CA VAL A 63 -10.35 -12.30 9.96
C VAL A 63 -11.60 -13.15 9.76
N GLY A 64 -11.50 -14.17 8.90
CA GLY A 64 -12.55 -15.15 8.73
C GLY A 64 -12.52 -16.21 9.84
N VAL A 65 -13.50 -17.11 9.83
CA VAL A 65 -13.62 -18.23 10.80
C VAL A 65 -12.40 -19.16 10.86
N THR A 66 -11.56 -19.14 9.82
CA THR A 66 -10.31 -19.92 9.74
C THR A 66 -9.08 -19.15 10.22
N GLY A 67 -9.26 -17.94 10.77
CA GLY A 67 -8.16 -17.03 11.16
C GLY A 67 -7.47 -16.33 9.98
N LYS A 68 -7.92 -16.57 8.74
CA LYS A 68 -7.35 -15.92 7.54
C LYS A 68 -7.84 -14.48 7.42
N VAL A 69 -6.93 -13.58 7.08
CA VAL A 69 -7.24 -12.17 6.80
C VAL A 69 -8.14 -12.04 5.57
N LEU A 70 -9.25 -11.34 5.73
CA LEU A 70 -10.24 -11.06 4.70
C LEU A 70 -9.79 -9.85 3.86
N LYS A 71 -8.81 -10.08 2.97
CA LYS A 71 -8.23 -9.04 2.12
C LYS A 71 -9.25 -8.24 1.30
N ARG A 72 -10.38 -8.85 0.91
CA ARG A 72 -11.46 -8.14 0.21
C ARG A 72 -12.04 -6.98 1.03
N ARG A 73 -12.37 -7.24 2.30
CA ARG A 73 -12.89 -6.22 3.22
C ARG A 73 -11.87 -5.12 3.48
N LEU A 74 -10.59 -5.48 3.59
CA LEU A 74 -9.52 -4.49 3.68
C LEU A 74 -9.45 -3.63 2.42
N ARG A 75 -9.49 -4.22 1.22
CA ARG A 75 -9.48 -3.44 -0.02
C ARG A 75 -10.68 -2.50 -0.11
N GLU A 76 -11.87 -2.93 0.30
CA GLU A 76 -13.07 -2.08 0.36
C GLU A 76 -12.87 -0.92 1.35
N ALA A 77 -12.39 -1.20 2.56
CA ALA A 77 -12.16 -0.19 3.60
C ALA A 77 -11.11 0.86 3.19
N TYR A 78 -10.07 0.43 2.48
CA TYR A 78 -8.96 1.30 2.07
C TYR A 78 -9.06 1.78 0.61
N ALA A 79 -10.15 1.45 -0.10
CA ALA A 79 -10.38 1.92 -1.47
C ALA A 79 -10.43 3.45 -1.56
N ALA A 80 -10.99 4.11 -0.55
CA ALA A 80 -11.06 5.58 -0.49
C ALA A 80 -9.69 6.24 -0.24
N ALA A 81 -8.82 5.60 0.56
CA ALA A 81 -7.47 6.10 0.83
C ALA A 81 -6.60 6.14 -0.45
N ALA A 82 -6.88 5.26 -1.42
CA ALA A 82 -6.21 5.25 -2.73
C ALA A 82 -6.63 6.41 -3.64
N VAL A 83 -7.76 7.08 -3.37
CA VAL A 83 -8.36 8.11 -4.26
C VAL A 83 -7.94 9.53 -3.87
N HIS A 84 -7.37 9.76 -2.68
CA HIS A 84 -7.09 11.11 -2.15
C HIS A 84 -5.67 11.66 -2.38
N ARG A 85 -4.91 11.09 -3.31
CA ARG A 85 -3.68 11.74 -3.83
C ARG A 85 -3.88 12.12 -5.31
N CYS A 86 -4.58 13.23 -5.52
CA CYS A 86 -4.46 14.06 -6.73
C CYS A 86 -3.67 15.32 -6.36
#